data_AF-A0A453C9Y8-F1
#
_entry.id   AF-A0A453C9Y8-F1
#
_cell.length_a   1.000
_cell.length_b   1.000
_cell.length_c   1.000
_cell.angle_alpha   90.00
_cell.angle_beta   90.00
_cell.angle_gamma   90.00
#
_symmetry.space_group_name_H-M   'P 1'
#
loop_
_entity.id
_entity.type
_entity.pdbx_description
1 polymer ?
#
loop_
_entity_poly.entity_id
_entity_poly.type
_entity_poly.pdbx_seq_one_letter_code
_entity_poly.pdbx_strand_id
1 'polypeptide(L)'
;AAYRLRKSGVRVTVFEAEDRAGGKIRTNSDGGFLWDEGANTMTESALEASRLIDDLGLEDRLQYPNSQHKRYTVKDGAPALIPSDPIALMKSTLLSTKSKFKLFLEPFLYEKSSTRNSKKVSDEHLRESVGSFFERHFGRE
;
A
#
# COMPACT_ATOMS: atom_id res chain seq x y z
N ALA A 1 6.59 -20.31 3.33
CA ALA A 1 7.88 -21.05 3.36
C ALA A 1 7.68 -22.56 3.52
N ALA A 2 7.18 -23.04 4.68
CA ALA A 2 7.03 -24.48 4.97
C ALA A 2 6.27 -25.28 3.89
N TYR A 3 5.16 -24.73 3.38
CA TYR A 3 4.40 -25.32 2.28
C TYR A 3 5.27 -25.61 1.05
N ARG A 4 6.04 -24.61 0.58
CA ARG A 4 6.92 -24.73 -0.60
C ARG A 4 8.02 -25.77 -0.38
N LEU A 5 8.65 -25.78 0.81
CA LEU A 5 9.68 -26.76 1.18
C LEU A 5 9.13 -28.20 1.22
N ARG A 6 7.92 -28.38 1.77
CA ARG A 6 7.24 -29.68 1.76
C ARG A 6 6.92 -30.12 0.33
N LYS A 7 6.42 -29.22 -0.51
CA LYS A 7 6.13 -29.48 -1.94
C LYS A 7 7.39 -29.91 -2.70
N SER A 8 8.57 -29.42 -2.30
CA SER A 8 9.87 -29.84 -2.86
C SER A 8 10.46 -31.10 -2.20
N GLY A 9 9.69 -31.87 -1.43
CA GLY A 9 10.12 -33.14 -0.85
C GLY A 9 10.95 -33.03 0.44
N VAL A 10 11.07 -31.84 1.02
CA VAL A 10 11.82 -31.64 2.27
C VAL A 10 10.94 -31.99 3.48
N ARG A 11 11.49 -32.69 4.47
CA ARG A 11 10.84 -32.87 5.78
C ARG A 11 10.91 -31.56 6.57
N VAL A 12 9.77 -31.01 6.93
CA VAL A 12 9.66 -29.69 7.59
C VAL A 12 9.01 -29.85 8.96
N THR A 13 9.56 -29.18 9.96
CA THR A 13 8.92 -28.94 11.27
C THR A 13 8.71 -27.43 11.42
N VAL A 14 7.52 -27.02 11.84
CA VAL A 14 7.17 -25.61 12.09
C VAL A 14 6.92 -25.44 13.59
N PHE A 15 7.56 -24.46 14.19
CA PHE A 15 7.35 -24.07 15.58
C PHE A 15 6.56 -22.76 15.59
N GLU A 16 5.45 -22.75 16.33
CA GLU A 16 4.59 -21.59 16.55
C GLU A 16 4.52 -21.38 18.07
N ALA A 17 4.63 -20.12 18.50
CA ALA A 17 4.63 -19.79 19.92
C ALA A 17 3.19 -19.73 20.48
N GLU A 18 2.25 -19.30 19.63
CA GLU A 18 0.83 -19.24 19.98
C GLU A 18 0.15 -20.61 19.86
N ASP A 19 -1.05 -20.73 20.42
CA ASP A 19 -1.89 -21.94 20.36
C ASP A 19 -2.51 -22.21 18.98
N ARG A 20 -2.27 -21.32 18.01
CA ARG A 20 -2.83 -21.36 16.66
C ARG A 20 -1.84 -20.87 15.61
N ALA A 21 -1.96 -21.38 14.40
CA ALA A 21 -1.26 -20.84 13.23
C ALA A 21 -1.94 -19.56 12.70
N GLY A 22 -1.19 -18.70 12.01
CA GLY A 22 -1.72 -17.58 11.21
C GLY A 22 -1.04 -16.24 11.43
N GLY A 23 -0.32 -16.06 12.54
CA GLY A 23 0.37 -14.80 12.85
C GLY A 23 -0.60 -13.60 12.83
N LYS A 24 -0.30 -12.60 11.99
CA LYS A 24 -1.13 -11.38 11.83
C LYS A 24 -2.40 -11.58 11.00
N ILE A 25 -2.60 -12.76 10.42
CA ILE A 25 -3.83 -13.13 9.74
C ILE A 25 -4.70 -13.87 10.75
N ARG A 26 -5.82 -13.26 11.12
CA ARG A 26 -6.76 -13.79 12.08
C ARG A 26 -8.15 -13.23 11.84
N THR A 27 -9.07 -14.12 11.52
CA THR A 27 -10.49 -13.82 11.39
C THR A 27 -11.24 -14.38 12.59
N ASN A 28 -12.12 -13.59 13.21
CA ASN A 28 -13.05 -14.07 14.23
C ASN A 28 -14.48 -13.97 13.73
N SER A 29 -15.35 -14.77 14.32
CA SER A 29 -16.78 -14.77 14.10
C SER A 29 -17.49 -14.79 15.45
N ASP A 30 -18.35 -13.80 15.69
CA ASP A 30 -19.19 -13.72 16.88
C ASP A 30 -20.43 -12.84 16.61
N GLY A 31 -21.57 -13.16 17.21
CA GLY A 31 -22.79 -12.35 17.11
C GLY A 31 -23.31 -12.12 15.67
N GLY A 32 -22.96 -12.98 14.71
CA GLY A 32 -23.28 -12.80 13.29
C GLY A 32 -22.34 -11.86 12.54
N PHE A 33 -21.26 -11.40 13.19
CA PHE A 33 -20.21 -10.60 12.58
C PHE A 33 -19.00 -11.45 12.25
N LEU A 34 -18.28 -11.06 11.20
CA LEU A 34 -16.98 -11.60 10.81
C LEU A 34 -16.00 -10.43 10.69
N TRP A 35 -14.85 -10.50 11.33
CA TRP A 35 -13.84 -9.44 11.26
C TRP A 35 -12.41 -9.99 11.36
N ASP A 36 -11.47 -9.25 10.78
CA ASP A 36 -10.04 -9.54 10.90
C ASP A 36 -9.39 -8.67 11.99
N GLU A 37 -8.52 -9.25 12.82
CA GLU A 37 -7.80 -8.52 13.88
C GLU A 37 -6.54 -7.79 13.39
N GLY A 38 -6.17 -7.97 12.12
CA GLY A 38 -4.91 -7.47 11.58
C GLY A 38 -4.97 -7.19 10.09
N ALA A 39 -4.56 -8.16 9.28
CA ALA A 39 -4.62 -8.02 7.83
C ALA A 39 -6.04 -8.28 7.33
N ASN A 40 -6.72 -7.23 6.85
CA ASN A 40 -8.12 -7.33 6.39
C ASN A 40 -8.24 -7.62 4.88
N THR A 41 -7.30 -7.15 4.08
CA THR A 41 -7.32 -7.31 2.61
C THR A 41 -5.90 -7.45 2.09
N MET A 42 -5.72 -8.14 0.97
CA MET A 42 -4.46 -8.21 0.24
C MET A 42 -4.65 -7.77 -1.22
N THR A 43 -3.57 -7.27 -1.84
CA THR A 43 -3.57 -6.97 -3.28
C THR A 43 -3.09 -8.20 -4.05
N GLU A 44 -3.86 -8.62 -5.06
CA GLU A 44 -3.55 -9.79 -5.90
C GLU A 44 -2.31 -9.59 -6.79
N SER A 45 -1.77 -8.37 -6.89
CA SER A 45 -0.60 -8.06 -7.73
C SER A 45 0.68 -8.79 -7.32
N ALA A 46 0.71 -9.44 -6.15
CA ALA A 46 1.82 -10.28 -5.74
C ALA A 46 1.70 -11.67 -6.41
N LEU A 47 2.51 -11.90 -7.45
CA LEU A 47 2.55 -13.17 -8.20
C LEU A 47 2.67 -14.42 -7.30
N GLU A 48 3.44 -14.31 -6.21
CA GLU A 48 3.59 -15.43 -5.26
C GLU A 48 2.34 -15.73 -4.43
N ALA A 49 1.49 -14.72 -4.18
CA ALA A 49 0.22 -14.91 -3.49
C ALA A 49 -0.80 -15.60 -4.41
N SER A 50 -0.95 -15.13 -5.66
CA SER A 50 -1.81 -15.78 -6.66
C SER A 50 -1.42 -17.24 -6.88
N ARG A 51 -0.13 -17.53 -7.11
CA ARG A 51 0.35 -18.93 -7.24
C ARG A 51 0.05 -19.80 -6.03
N LEU A 52 0.06 -19.25 -4.83
CA LEU A 52 -0.25 -20.00 -3.62
C LEU A 52 -1.75 -20.27 -3.50
N ILE A 53 -2.60 -19.33 -3.90
CA ILE A 53 -4.06 -19.50 -3.98
C ILE A 53 -4.38 -20.66 -4.93
N ASP A 54 -3.82 -20.64 -6.14
CA ASP A 54 -4.02 -21.68 -7.16
C ASP A 54 -3.52 -23.05 -6.66
N ASP A 55 -2.30 -23.09 -6.09
CA ASP A 55 -1.68 -24.29 -5.54
C ASP A 55 -2.50 -24.94 -4.40
N LEU A 56 -3.32 -24.14 -3.71
CA LEU A 56 -4.18 -24.56 -2.61
C LEU A 56 -5.64 -24.79 -3.03
N GLY A 57 -6.01 -24.49 -4.28
CA GLY A 57 -7.37 -24.62 -4.77
C GLY A 57 -8.35 -23.69 -4.05
N LEU A 58 -7.96 -22.43 -3.82
CA LEU A 58 -8.73 -21.44 -3.05
C LEU A 58 -9.40 -20.38 -3.93
N GLU A 59 -9.37 -20.52 -5.24
CA GLU A 59 -9.89 -19.56 -6.22
C GLU A 59 -11.38 -19.30 -6.00
N ASP A 60 -12.16 -20.34 -5.67
CA ASP A 60 -13.60 -20.28 -5.41
C ASP A 60 -13.95 -19.59 -4.09
N ARG A 61 -12.96 -19.38 -3.20
CA ARG A 61 -13.13 -18.71 -1.91
C ARG A 61 -12.71 -17.25 -1.91
N LEU A 62 -12.14 -16.76 -3.02
CA LEU A 62 -11.77 -15.36 -3.14
C LEU A 62 -13.01 -14.48 -3.09
N GLN A 63 -12.99 -13.51 -2.18
CA GLN A 63 -14.03 -12.49 -2.05
C GLN A 63 -13.47 -11.13 -2.42
N TYR A 64 -14.11 -10.50 -3.40
CA TYR A 64 -13.80 -9.13 -3.80
C TYR A 64 -14.79 -8.17 -3.12
N PRO A 65 -14.35 -6.95 -2.74
CA PRO A 65 -15.26 -5.97 -2.16
C PRO A 65 -16.46 -5.69 -3.06
N ASN A 66 -17.68 -5.88 -2.55
CA ASN A 66 -18.93 -5.73 -3.31
C ASN A 66 -19.18 -4.30 -3.81
N SER A 67 -18.62 -3.26 -3.17
CA SER A 67 -18.79 -1.88 -3.66
C SER A 67 -17.73 -0.87 -3.16
N GLN A 68 -17.50 0.09 -4.05
CA GLN A 68 -16.91 1.43 -3.89
C GLN A 68 -15.44 1.55 -3.46
N HIS A 69 -14.56 1.77 -4.45
CA HIS A 69 -13.15 2.15 -4.28
C HIS A 69 -12.95 3.63 -3.87
N LYS A 70 -13.88 4.23 -3.12
CA LYS A 70 -13.71 5.59 -2.61
C LYS A 70 -12.92 5.53 -1.31
N ARG A 71 -11.84 6.31 -1.25
CA ARG A 71 -11.03 6.48 -0.04
C ARG A 71 -11.25 7.89 0.48
N TYR A 72 -11.20 8.05 1.79
CA TYR A 72 -11.37 9.34 2.45
C TYR A 72 -10.17 9.60 3.35
N THR A 73 -9.85 10.87 3.55
CA THR A 73 -8.94 11.35 4.60
C THR A 73 -9.64 12.43 5.42
N VAL A 74 -9.16 12.74 6.61
CA VAL A 74 -9.71 13.84 7.41
C VAL A 74 -8.97 15.13 7.04
N LYS A 75 -9.73 16.16 6.66
CA LYS A 75 -9.23 17.52 6.43
C LYS A 75 -10.16 18.50 7.14
N ASP A 76 -9.59 19.43 7.91
CA ASP A 76 -10.34 20.44 8.67
C ASP A 76 -11.47 19.84 9.54
N GLY A 77 -11.20 18.66 10.12
CA GLY A 77 -12.14 17.95 10.99
C GLY A 77 -13.26 17.19 10.27
N ALA A 78 -13.29 17.18 8.93
CA ALA A 78 -14.32 16.50 8.13
C ALA A 78 -13.73 15.45 7.18
N PRO A 79 -14.48 14.38 6.83
CA PRO A 79 -14.09 13.44 5.79
C PRO A 79 -14.04 14.12 4.42
N ALA A 80 -12.87 14.09 3.78
CA ALA A 80 -12.63 14.56 2.42
C ALA A 80 -12.36 13.37 1.49
N LEU A 81 -13.09 13.30 0.38
CA LEU A 81 -12.92 12.25 -0.64
C LEU A 81 -11.54 12.39 -1.30
N ILE A 82 -10.78 11.30 -1.37
CA ILE A 82 -9.54 11.20 -2.14
C ILE A 82 -9.92 11.05 -3.62
N PRO A 83 -9.55 12.01 -4.49
CA PRO A 83 -9.87 11.98 -5.90
C PRO A 83 -9.20 10.79 -6.61
N SER A 84 -9.94 10.11 -7.49
CA SER A 84 -9.47 8.94 -8.24
C SER A 84 -8.65 9.28 -9.48
N ASP A 85 -8.73 10.53 -9.96
CA ASP A 85 -8.13 10.97 -11.21
C ASP A 85 -7.72 12.45 -11.16
N PRO A 86 -6.84 12.92 -12.07
CA PRO A 86 -6.34 14.30 -12.06
C PRO A 86 -7.43 15.37 -12.24
N ILE A 87 -8.50 15.07 -12.98
CA ILE A 87 -9.59 16.03 -13.23
C ILE A 87 -10.39 16.23 -11.93
N ALA A 88 -10.72 15.13 -11.26
CA ALA A 88 -11.34 15.15 -9.94
C ALA A 88 -10.44 15.85 -8.90
N LEU A 89 -9.13 15.68 -8.97
CA LEU A 89 -8.18 16.35 -8.08
C LEU A 89 -8.23 17.87 -8.22
N MET A 90 -8.27 18.38 -9.46
CA MET A 90 -8.38 19.81 -9.72
C MET A 90 -9.66 20.42 -9.16
N LYS A 91 -10.78 19.69 -9.20
CA LYS A 91 -12.07 20.12 -8.64
C LYS A 91 -12.19 19.93 -7.14
N SER A 92 -11.37 19.07 -6.53
CA SER A 92 -11.45 18.77 -5.10
C SER A 92 -10.94 19.92 -4.22
N THR A 93 -11.35 19.94 -2.95
CA THR A 93 -10.80 20.84 -1.92
C THR A 93 -9.65 20.20 -1.14
N LEU A 94 -9.23 18.99 -1.54
CA LEU A 94 -8.25 18.20 -0.80
C LEU A 94 -6.86 18.85 -0.79
N LEU A 95 -6.47 19.48 -1.89
CA LEU A 95 -5.23 20.25 -2.01
C LEU A 95 -5.52 21.73 -2.25
N SER A 96 -4.67 22.60 -1.71
CA SER A 96 -4.67 24.03 -2.01
C SER A 96 -4.38 24.27 -3.50
N THR A 97 -4.82 25.42 -4.02
CA THR A 97 -4.56 25.81 -5.42
C THR A 97 -3.05 25.86 -5.72
N LYS A 98 -2.24 26.26 -4.73
CA LYS A 98 -0.78 26.28 -4.82
C LYS A 98 -0.20 24.88 -4.97
N SER A 99 -0.63 23.93 -4.16
CA SER A 99 -0.16 22.55 -4.21
C SER A 99 -0.60 21.82 -5.48
N LYS A 100 -1.81 22.11 -5.98
CA LYS A 100 -2.24 21.63 -7.30
C LYS A 100 -1.29 22.11 -8.40
N PHE A 101 -0.97 23.40 -8.42
CA PHE A 101 -0.05 23.96 -9.42
C PHE A 101 1.35 23.32 -9.33
N LYS A 102 1.89 23.15 -8.12
CA LYS A 102 3.16 22.44 -7.90
C LYS A 102 3.11 21.00 -8.40
N LEU A 103 2.04 20.27 -8.12
CA LEU A 103 1.88 18.88 -8.56
C LEU A 103 1.87 18.75 -10.08
N PHE A 104 1.15 19.60 -10.79
CA PHE A 104 1.06 19.54 -12.26
C PHE A 104 2.32 20.04 -12.96
N LEU A 105 3.06 20.96 -12.33
CA LEU A 105 4.32 21.46 -12.86
C LEU A 105 5.55 20.78 -12.27
N GLU A 106 5.38 19.75 -11.44
CA GLU A 106 6.49 19.02 -10.82
C GLU A 106 7.56 18.61 -11.84
N PRO A 107 7.23 18.07 -13.03
CA PRO A 107 8.24 17.70 -14.02
C PRO A 107 9.12 18.87 -14.51
N PHE A 108 8.62 20.10 -14.41
CA PHE A 108 9.30 21.33 -14.85
C PHE A 108 9.92 22.13 -13.70
N LEU A 109 9.32 22.04 -12.52
CA LEU A 109 9.73 22.75 -11.30
C LEU A 109 10.65 21.92 -10.42
N TYR A 110 10.95 20.68 -10.82
CA TYR A 110 11.85 19.79 -10.11
C TYR A 110 13.20 20.48 -9.84
N GLU A 111 13.38 20.94 -8.60
CA GLU A 111 14.68 21.35 -8.10
C GLU A 111 15.55 20.12 -8.02
N LYS A 112 16.47 20.00 -8.98
CA LYS A 112 17.59 19.07 -8.86
C LYS A 112 18.32 19.46 -7.59
N SER A 113 18.47 18.52 -6.66
CA SER A 113 19.34 18.74 -5.50
C SER A 113 20.67 19.32 -5.99
N SER A 114 21.22 20.26 -5.24
CA SER A 114 22.41 21.07 -5.55
C SER A 114 23.70 20.27 -5.77
N THR A 115 23.63 18.96 -5.98
CA THR A 115 24.73 18.01 -6.07
C THR A 115 24.77 17.29 -7.43
N ARG A 116 24.40 17.98 -8.51
CA ARG A 116 24.46 17.45 -9.89
C ARG A 116 25.87 17.50 -10.49
N ASN A 117 26.87 17.03 -9.75
CA ASN A 117 28.19 16.71 -10.27
C ASN A 117 28.59 15.29 -9.84
N SER A 118 27.75 14.30 -10.17
CA SER A 118 28.19 12.90 -10.18
C SER A 118 27.28 12.08 -11.08
N LYS A 119 27.89 11.30 -11.98
CA LYS A 119 27.24 10.27 -12.82
C LYS A 119 26.78 9.04 -12.01
N LYS A 120 26.52 9.19 -10.71
CA LYS A 120 25.98 8.16 -9.82
C LYS A 120 24.86 8.81 -9.01
N VAL A 121 23.73 8.12 -8.88
CA VAL A 121 22.73 8.43 -7.84
C VAL A 121 23.52 8.55 -6.54
N SER A 122 23.64 9.75 -5.99
CA SER A 122 24.46 9.98 -4.80
C SER A 122 23.87 9.19 -3.64
N ASP A 123 24.74 8.63 -2.79
CA ASP A 123 24.34 7.90 -1.57
C ASP A 123 23.43 8.72 -0.64
N GLU A 124 23.37 10.05 -0.82
CA GLU A 124 22.44 10.95 -0.13
C GLU A 124 20.96 10.67 -0.46
N HIS A 125 20.63 10.31 -1.70
CA HIS A 125 19.25 9.96 -2.07
C HIS A 125 18.81 8.61 -1.48
N LEU A 126 19.76 7.76 -1.04
CA LEU A 126 19.45 6.49 -0.39
C LEU A 126 19.03 6.66 1.08
N ARG A 127 19.22 7.85 1.66
CA ARG A 127 18.86 8.17 3.06
C ARG A 127 17.73 9.18 3.18
N GLU A 128 17.17 9.65 2.07
CA GLU A 128 16.08 10.61 2.09
C GLU A 128 14.83 9.98 2.73
N SER A 129 14.16 10.72 3.62
CA SER A 129 12.90 10.28 4.18
C SER A 129 11.78 10.41 3.15
N VAL A 130 10.74 9.57 3.25
CA VAL A 130 9.53 9.70 2.43
C VAL A 130 8.97 11.14 2.53
N GLY A 131 8.91 11.72 3.72
CA GLY A 131 8.42 13.09 3.91
C GLY A 131 9.24 14.14 3.15
N SER A 132 10.57 14.08 3.26
CA SER A 132 11.49 15.00 2.57
C SER A 132 11.38 14.88 1.05
N PHE A 133 11.25 13.65 0.55
CA PHE A 133 11.01 13.39 -0.86
C PHE A 133 9.74 14.08 -1.35
N PHE A 134 8.60 13.88 -0.66
CA PHE A 134 7.33 14.50 -1.06
C PHE A 134 7.37 16.03 -0.93
N GLU A 135 8.01 16.57 0.10
CA GLU A 135 8.12 18.03 0.29
C GLU A 135 8.97 18.68 -0.82
N ARG A 136 10.04 18.03 -1.25
CA ARG A 136 10.89 18.50 -2.37
C ARG A 136 10.15 18.47 -3.71
N HIS A 137 9.40 17.40 -3.98
CA HIS A 137 8.67 17.25 -5.25
C HIS A 137 7.39 18.09 -5.30
N PHE A 138 6.60 18.12 -4.22
CA PHE A 138 5.23 18.64 -4.24
C PHE A 138 4.99 19.81 -3.28
N GLY A 139 5.92 20.07 -2.35
CA GLY A 139 5.77 21.05 -1.27
C GLY A 139 4.96 20.52 -0.08
N ARG A 140 4.93 21.31 0.99
CA ARG A 140 3.98 21.12 2.11
C ARG A 140 2.59 21.62 1.75
N GLU A 141 1.59 20.84 2.16
CA GLU A 141 0.16 21.17 2.20
C GLU A 141 -0.27 21.33 3.66
#